data_AF-C9MV34-F1
#
_entry.id   AF-C9MV34-F1
#
_cell.length_a   1.000
_cell.length_b   1.000
_cell.length_c   1.000
_cell.angle_alpha   90.00
_cell.angle_beta   90.00
_cell.angle_gamma   90.00
#
_symmetry.space_group_name_H-M   'P 1'
#
loop_
_entity.id
_entity.type
_entity.pdbx_description
1 polymer ?
#
loop_
_entity_poly.entity_id
_entity_poly.type
_entity_poly.pdbx_seq_one_letter_code
_entity_poly.pdbx_strand_id
1 'polypeptide(L)'
;MKNRKYYYFFVLLLNSGARKSEILALTWDSVDFTNNSIKINKSIYSNLRGIMKIQNSTKNEASNRIVYLNKETMDILKEAKIEYKKTKKKFRFLLTMDSFFQMKKENYSKVLL
;
A
#
# COMPACT_ATOMS: atom_id res chain seq x y z
N MET A 1 -7.52 -16.71 -14.67
CA MET A 1 -6.46 -15.71 -14.36
C MET A 1 -6.33 -15.56 -12.86
N LYS A 2 -5.17 -15.91 -12.26
CA LYS A 2 -4.89 -15.63 -10.83
C LYS A 2 -4.94 -14.12 -10.59
N ASN A 3 -5.70 -13.67 -9.60
CA ASN A 3 -5.82 -12.26 -9.26
C ASN A 3 -4.53 -11.78 -8.55
N ARG A 4 -3.49 -11.43 -9.34
CA ARG A 4 -2.13 -11.11 -8.87
C ARG A 4 -2.07 -9.96 -7.84
N LYS A 5 -3.12 -9.14 -7.78
CA LYS A 5 -3.25 -8.02 -6.84
C LYS A 5 -3.25 -8.47 -5.38
N TYR A 6 -4.01 -9.52 -5.06
CA TYR A 6 -4.06 -10.07 -3.70
C TYR A 6 -2.78 -10.84 -3.37
N TYR A 7 -2.16 -11.45 -4.37
CA TYR A 7 -0.91 -12.19 -4.20
C TYR A 7 0.20 -11.30 -3.63
N TYR A 8 0.49 -10.14 -4.24
CA TYR A 8 1.53 -9.23 -3.72
C TYR A 8 1.23 -8.74 -2.30
N PHE A 9 -0.04 -8.44 -2.02
CA PHE A 9 -0.47 -8.01 -0.70
C PHE A 9 -0.24 -9.08 0.37
N PHE A 10 -0.66 -10.33 0.11
CA PHE A 10 -0.48 -11.43 1.07
C PHE A 10 0.97 -11.86 1.22
N VAL A 11 1.77 -11.85 0.15
CA VAL A 11 3.21 -12.10 0.23
C VAL A 11 3.89 -11.08 1.15
N LEU A 12 3.60 -9.79 0.98
CA LEU A 12 4.10 -8.76 1.89
C LEU A 12 3.61 -8.95 3.32
N LEU A 13 2.31 -9.23 3.51
CA LEU A 13 1.71 -9.43 4.84
C LEU A 13 2.40 -10.56 5.60
N LEU A 14 2.59 -11.70 4.95
CA LEU A 14 3.18 -12.89 5.56
C LEU A 14 4.67 -12.72 5.83
N ASN A 15 5.43 -12.13 4.91
CA ASN A 15 6.90 -12.05 5.04
C ASN A 15 7.37 -10.84 5.86
N SER A 16 6.56 -9.80 6.01
CA SER A 16 6.94 -8.60 6.77
C SER A 16 6.37 -8.52 8.18
N GLY A 17 5.28 -9.26 8.46
CA GLY A 17 4.51 -9.11 9.69
C GLY A 17 3.88 -7.71 9.87
N ALA A 18 3.87 -6.89 8.82
CA ALA A 18 3.29 -5.56 8.87
C ALA A 18 1.77 -5.60 8.94
N ARG A 19 1.18 -4.62 9.62
CA ARG A 19 -0.28 -4.50 9.68
C ARG A 19 -0.82 -4.17 8.29
N LYS A 20 -2.03 -4.64 8.00
CA LYS A 20 -2.74 -4.33 6.74
C LYS A 20 -2.71 -2.83 6.40
N SER A 21 -2.96 -1.96 7.37
CA SER A 21 -2.96 -0.50 7.18
C SER A 21 -1.58 0.08 6.85
N GLU A 22 -0.49 -0.54 7.30
CA GLU A 22 0.88 -0.14 7.00
C GLU A 22 1.27 -0.57 5.57
N ILE A 23 0.92 -1.80 5.18
CA ILE A 23 1.16 -2.32 3.82
C ILE A 23 0.40 -1.50 2.78
N LEU A 24 -0.86 -1.16 3.08
CA LEU A 24 -1.67 -0.33 2.20
C LEU A 24 -1.16 1.13 2.11
N ALA A 25 -0.31 1.57 3.03
CA ALA A 25 0.29 2.91 3.03
C ALA A 25 1.70 2.92 2.43
N LEU A 26 2.22 1.77 2.00
CA LEU A 26 3.58 1.61 1.52
C LEU A 26 3.76 2.28 0.15
N THR A 27 4.86 3.00 0.01
CA THR A 27 5.20 3.72 -1.22
C THR A 27 6.53 3.20 -1.78
N TRP A 28 6.78 3.35 -3.09
CA TRP A 28 7.96 2.77 -3.74
C TRP A 28 9.30 3.37 -3.27
N ASP A 29 9.29 4.59 -2.73
CA ASP A 29 10.40 5.27 -2.05
C ASP A 29 10.73 4.62 -0.69
N SER A 30 9.79 3.89 -0.09
CA SER A 30 10.01 3.15 1.15
C SER A 30 10.61 1.75 0.92
N VAL A 31 10.89 1.34 -0.32
CA VAL A 31 11.44 0.01 -0.64
C VAL A 31 12.89 0.13 -1.06
N ASP A 32 13.77 -0.52 -0.31
CA ASP A 32 15.20 -0.63 -0.60
C ASP A 32 15.51 -2.03 -1.15
N PHE A 33 15.61 -2.11 -2.48
CA PHE A 33 15.94 -3.36 -3.18
C PHE A 33 17.41 -3.75 -3.08
N THR A 34 18.28 -2.83 -2.67
CA THR A 34 19.71 -3.11 -2.49
C THR A 34 19.92 -3.86 -1.17
N ASN A 35 19.32 -3.33 -0.10
CA ASN A 35 19.42 -3.90 1.24
C ASN A 35 18.30 -4.90 1.56
N ASN A 36 17.44 -5.23 0.59
CA ASN A 36 16.27 -6.08 0.75
C ASN A 36 15.42 -5.69 1.98
N SER A 37 15.08 -4.41 2.11
CA SER A 37 14.24 -3.94 3.21
C SER A 37 13.09 -3.02 2.77
N ILE A 38 12.10 -2.88 3.65
CA ILE A 38 11.04 -1.88 3.54
C ILE A 38 11.00 -1.01 4.80
N LYS A 39 10.74 0.29 4.60
CA LYS A 39 10.54 1.24 5.70
C LYS A 39 9.05 1.41 5.99
N ILE A 40 8.65 1.09 7.20
CA ILE A 40 7.29 1.27 7.69
C ILE A 40 7.25 2.51 8.56
N ASN A 41 6.61 3.57 8.04
CA ASN A 41 6.48 4.88 8.70
C ASN A 41 5.14 5.58 8.42
N LYS A 42 4.21 4.89 7.77
CA LYS A 42 2.89 5.40 7.41
C LYS A 42 1.87 4.30 7.65
N SER A 43 0.67 4.70 8.01
CA SER A 43 -0.47 3.79 8.09
C SER A 43 -1.71 4.48 7.54
N ILE A 44 -2.68 3.67 7.13
CA ILE A 44 -3.97 4.13 6.66
C ILE A 44 -5.03 3.89 7.72
N TYR A 45 -5.94 4.85 7.88
CA TYR A 45 -7.11 4.73 8.74
C TYR A 45 -8.33 5.36 8.08
N SER A 46 -9.53 4.98 8.52
CA SER A 46 -10.76 5.69 8.17
C SER A 46 -11.12 6.66 9.28
N ASN A 47 -11.50 7.89 8.92
CA ASN A 47 -12.14 8.78 9.88
C ASN A 47 -13.60 8.35 10.13
N LEU A 48 -14.26 9.03 11.06
CA LEU A 48 -15.67 8.81 11.42
C LEU A 48 -16.66 8.98 10.27
N ARG A 49 -16.25 9.65 9.17
CA ARG A 49 -17.06 9.84 7.96
C ARG A 49 -16.80 8.77 6.88
N GLY A 50 -16.03 7.73 7.20
CA GLY A 50 -15.68 6.69 6.23
C GLY A 50 -14.70 7.15 5.15
N ILE A 51 -14.03 8.29 5.36
CA ILE A 51 -13.01 8.87 4.47
C ILE A 51 -11.67 8.33 4.94
N MET A 52 -10.98 7.67 4.03
CA MET A 52 -9.67 7.14 4.32
C MET A 52 -8.57 8.21 4.31
N LYS A 53 -7.66 8.14 5.28
CA LYS A 53 -6.57 9.08 5.46
C LYS A 53 -5.26 8.33 5.69
N ILE A 54 -4.16 8.96 5.29
CA ILE A 54 -2.81 8.51 5.63
C ILE A 54 -2.41 9.21 6.92
N GLN A 55 -1.94 8.43 7.88
CA GLN A 55 -1.29 8.90 9.09
C GLN A 55 0.20 8.66 8.95
N ASN A 56 0.98 9.73 9.06
CA ASN A 56 2.41 9.59 9.29
C ASN A 56 2.60 9.13 10.73
N SER A 57 3.52 8.19 10.93
CA SER A 57 3.90 7.62 12.23
C SER A 57 4.49 8.63 13.22
N THR A 58 4.66 9.90 12.84
CA THR A 58 5.31 10.97 13.63
C THR A 58 4.67 11.22 14.99
N LYS A 59 3.53 10.59 15.32
CA LYS A 59 2.99 10.59 16.67
C LYS A 59 3.77 9.69 17.66
N ASN A 60 4.49 8.66 17.20
CA ASN A 60 5.34 7.80 18.04
C ASN A 60 6.53 7.25 17.21
N GLU A 61 7.74 7.76 17.46
CA GLU A 61 8.97 7.30 16.78
C GLU A 61 9.20 5.80 16.91
N ALA A 62 8.77 5.20 18.04
CA ALA A 62 8.83 3.76 18.30
C ALA A 62 8.08 2.89 17.25
N SER A 63 7.18 3.47 16.46
CA SER A 63 6.45 2.74 15.40
C SER A 63 7.18 2.70 14.06
N ASN A 64 8.21 3.54 13.87
CA ASN A 64 9.05 3.55 12.69
C ASN A 64 10.02 2.38 12.72
N ARG A 65 10.00 1.57 11.68
CA ARG A 65 10.91 0.42 11.59
C ARG A 65 11.29 0.09 10.16
N ILE A 66 12.43 -0.56 10.05
CA ILE A 66 12.89 -1.21 8.82
C ILE A 66 12.60 -2.70 8.97
N VAL A 67 11.99 -3.30 7.96
CA VAL A 67 11.72 -4.74 7.90
C VAL A 67 12.52 -5.31 6.74
N TYR A 68 13.42 -6.24 7.05
CA TYR A 68 14.17 -6.99 6.05
C TYR A 68 13.30 -8.12 5.50
N LEU A 69 13.36 -8.32 4.18
CA LEU A 69 12.60 -9.33 3.47
C LEU A 69 13.57 -10.28 2.77
N ASN A 70 13.15 -11.53 2.60
CA ASN A 70 13.93 -12.47 1.81
C ASN A 70 13.99 -12.05 0.33
N LYS A 71 14.98 -12.60 -0.38
CA LYS A 71 15.21 -12.29 -1.80
C LYS A 71 13.98 -12.60 -2.67
N GLU A 72 13.29 -13.71 -2.39
CA GLU A 72 12.08 -14.11 -3.12
C GLU A 72 10.98 -13.04 -3.04
N THR A 73 10.71 -12.52 -1.84
CA THR A 73 9.74 -11.43 -1.65
C THR A 73 10.17 -10.18 -2.41
N MET A 74 11.47 -9.86 -2.42
CA MET A 74 11.98 -8.70 -3.17
C MET A 74 11.86 -8.86 -4.68
N ASP A 75 12.06 -10.06 -5.20
CA ASP A 75 11.86 -10.34 -6.63
C ASP A 75 10.38 -10.24 -7.01
N ILE A 76 9.47 -10.73 -6.15
CA ILE A 76 8.02 -10.52 -6.30
C ILE A 76 7.66 -9.02 -6.28
N LEU A 77 8.29 -8.22 -5.41
CA LEU A 77 8.09 -6.76 -5.37
C LEU A 77 8.62 -6.05 -6.62
N LYS A 78 9.69 -6.54 -7.24
CA LYS A 78 10.17 -6.03 -8.53
C LYS A 78 9.16 -6.32 -9.63
N GLU A 79 8.58 -7.52 -9.67
CA GLU A 79 7.50 -7.87 -10.60
C GLU A 79 6.31 -6.93 -10.43
N ALA A 80 5.87 -6.73 -9.18
CA ALA A 80 4.82 -5.80 -8.81
C ALA A 80 5.12 -4.37 -9.30
N LYS A 81 6.37 -3.90 -9.15
CA LYS A 81 6.83 -2.57 -9.62
C LYS A 81 6.82 -2.45 -11.15
N ILE A 82 7.19 -3.50 -11.86
CA ILE A 82 7.16 -3.55 -13.33
C ILE A 82 5.70 -3.51 -13.81
N GLU A 83 4.82 -4.31 -13.22
CA GLU A 83 3.40 -4.33 -13.53
C GLU A 83 2.77 -2.94 -13.32
N TYR A 84 3.12 -2.29 -12.22
CA TYR A 84 2.73 -0.91 -11.90
C TYR A 84 3.16 0.11 -12.97
N LYS A 85 4.40 0.02 -13.47
CA LYS A 85 4.92 0.93 -14.51
C LYS A 85 4.25 0.71 -15.87
N LYS A 86 3.96 -0.54 -16.24
CA LYS A 86 3.37 -0.90 -17.55
C LYS A 86 1.95 -0.36 -17.71
N THR A 87 1.19 -0.37 -16.64
CA THR A 87 -0.24 -0.05 -16.64
C THR A 87 -0.52 1.43 -16.42
N LYS A 88 0.39 2.32 -16.83
CA LYS A 88 0.47 3.80 -16.66
C LYS A 88 -0.81 4.67 -16.78
N LYS A 89 -2.01 4.08 -16.97
CA LYS A 89 -3.33 4.73 -16.94
C LYS A 89 -4.44 4.01 -16.14
N LYS A 90 -4.20 2.84 -15.52
CA LYS A 90 -5.28 2.09 -14.82
C LYS A 90 -4.81 1.25 -13.62
N PHE A 91 -3.63 1.56 -13.08
CA PHE A 91 -3.09 0.85 -11.92
C PHE A 91 -3.26 1.61 -10.61
N ARG A 92 -4.50 2.04 -10.39
CA ARG A 92 -5.02 2.56 -9.12
C ARG A 92 -5.05 1.49 -7.99
N PHE A 93 -4.39 0.35 -8.18
CA PHE A 93 -4.66 -0.88 -7.42
C PHE A 93 -3.41 -1.54 -6.82
N LEU A 94 -2.21 -1.01 -7.02
CA LEU A 94 -1.07 -1.44 -6.22
C LEU A 94 -0.84 -0.46 -5.09
N LEU A 95 -1.35 -0.85 -3.92
CA LEU A 95 -0.93 -0.37 -2.59
C LEU A 95 -1.17 1.12 -2.28
N THR A 96 -2.00 1.85 -3.03
CA THR A 96 -2.49 3.17 -2.60
C THR A 96 -3.97 3.38 -2.92
N MET A 97 -4.61 4.12 -2.03
CA MET A 97 -6.04 4.15 -1.68
C MET A 97 -6.97 4.91 -2.63
N ASP A 98 -6.52 5.25 -3.83
CA ASP A 98 -7.29 6.11 -4.73
C ASP A 98 -8.49 5.41 -5.41
N SER A 99 -8.44 4.08 -5.55
CA SER A 99 -9.52 3.30 -6.17
C SER A 99 -10.76 3.17 -5.29
N PHE A 100 -10.60 3.17 -3.96
CA PHE A 100 -11.72 3.15 -3.02
C PHE A 100 -12.47 4.48 -2.98
N PHE A 101 -11.78 5.60 -3.24
CA PHE A 101 -12.38 6.93 -3.26
C PHE A 101 -13.20 7.22 -4.51
N GLN A 102 -12.79 6.71 -5.67
CA GLN A 102 -13.52 6.95 -6.91
C GLN A 102 -14.87 6.21 -6.94
N MET A 103 -14.94 5.03 -6.31
CA MET A 103 -16.19 4.26 -6.11
C MET A 103 -17.19 4.98 -5.18
N LYS A 104 -16.74 5.92 -4.32
CA LYS A 104 -17.64 6.80 -3.56
C LYS A 104 -17.93 8.13 -4.24
N LYS A 105 -17.09 8.61 -5.18
CA LYS A 105 -17.33 9.86 -5.92
C LYS A 105 -18.60 9.84 -6.76
N GLU A 106 -18.98 8.69 -7.30
CA GLU A 106 -20.26 8.50 -7.99
C GLU A 106 -21.50 8.58 -7.08
N ASN A 107 -21.34 8.40 -5.75
CA ASN A 107 -22.41 8.59 -4.76
C ASN A 107 -22.43 9.99 -4.11
N TYR A 108 -21.43 10.84 -4.38
CA TYR A 108 -21.37 12.20 -3.80
C TYR A 108 -22.09 13.25 -4.65
N SER A 109 -22.40 13.00 -5.92
CA SER A 109 -23.22 13.93 -6.73
C SER A 109 -24.70 13.99 -6.32
N LYS A 110 -25.12 13.22 -5.32
CA LYS A 110 -26.51 13.19 -4.80
C LYS A 110 -26.69 13.71 -3.37
N VAL A 111 -25.64 14.24 -2.72
CA VAL A 111 -25.74 14.76 -1.34
C VAL A 111 -25.17 16.19 -1.22
N LEU A 112 -25.26 16.95 -2.31
CA LEU A 112 -25.08 18.40 -2.30
C LEU A 112 -26.25 19.05 -3.07
N LEU A 113 -27.42 18.98 -2.45
CA LEU A 113 -28.45 20.02 -2.41
C LEU A 113 -28.90 20.13 -0.96
#